data_AF-A0A453BUX0-F1
#
_entry.id   AF-A0A453BUX0-F1
#
_cell.length_a   1.000
_cell.length_b   1.000
_cell.length_c   1.000
_cell.angle_alpha   90.00
_cell.angle_beta   90.00
_cell.angle_gamma   90.00
#
_symmetry.space_group_name_H-M   'P 1'
#
loop_
_entity.id
_entity.type
_entity.pdbx_description
1 polymer ?
#
loop_
_entity_poly.entity_id
_entity_poly.type
_entity_poly.pdbx_seq_one_letter_code
_entity_poly.pdbx_strand_id
1 'polypeptide(L)'
;MDLPDLNYTPPAEDGDEIDEGVRDEMDEDIGDEIVQHSPDLNGLDLGFFNSLQSLTDCLSLRTLQDLIKGVLDEFENYEVYKLNRVFLSLQACMVEILNHAGGNGYKIPHANKERLENLGMLPPRLTCPPEVYANALHNLGIMERVAC
;
A
#
# COMPACT_ATOMS: atom_id res chain seq x y z
N MET A 1 23.52 -41.57 6.15
CA MET A 1 23.38 -40.38 7.02
C MET A 1 21.89 -40.12 7.08
N ASP A 2 21.26 -40.73 8.07
CA ASP A 2 19.81 -40.72 8.26
C ASP A 2 19.44 -39.47 9.07
N LEU A 3 18.47 -38.69 8.56
CA LEU A 3 17.85 -37.61 9.32
C LEU A 3 16.94 -38.21 10.41
N PRO A 4 16.94 -37.69 11.64
CA PRO A 4 16.05 -38.20 12.68
C PRO A 4 14.59 -37.78 12.44
N ASP A 5 13.69 -38.75 12.60
CA ASP A 5 12.23 -38.58 12.64
C ASP A 5 11.84 -37.50 13.65
N LEU A 6 11.25 -36.41 13.17
CA LEU A 6 10.57 -35.43 14.00
C LEU A 6 9.18 -35.99 14.36
N ASN A 7 9.15 -36.85 15.37
CA ASN A 7 7.93 -37.41 15.93
C ASN A 7 7.22 -36.30 16.73
N TYR A 8 6.40 -35.49 16.05
CA TYR A 8 5.53 -34.51 16.68
C TYR A 8 4.31 -35.22 17.26
N THR A 9 4.33 -35.47 18.56
CA THR A 9 3.12 -35.76 19.34
C THR A 9 2.40 -34.44 19.64
N PRO A 10 1.15 -34.24 19.16
CA PRO A 10 0.38 -33.06 19.52
C PRO A 10 0.12 -33.05 21.03
N PRO A 11 0.17 -31.89 21.70
CA PRO A 11 -0.35 -31.78 23.06
C PRO A 11 -1.83 -32.14 23.05
N ALA A 12 -2.26 -32.87 24.10
CA ALA A 12 -3.65 -33.23 24.31
C ALA A 12 -4.53 -31.97 24.29
N GLU A 13 -5.69 -32.07 23.65
CA GLU A 13 -6.73 -31.04 23.74
C GLU A 13 -7.27 -31.01 25.18
N ASP A 14 -6.67 -30.15 26.01
CA ASP A 14 -7.38 -29.56 27.13
C ASP A 14 -8.23 -28.43 26.54
N GLY A 15 -9.54 -28.68 26.50
CA GLY A 15 -10.52 -27.70 26.10
C GLY A 15 -10.57 -26.59 27.14
N ASP A 16 -9.83 -25.52 26.88
CA ASP A 16 -10.11 -24.22 27.47
C ASP A 16 -11.10 -23.51 26.55
N GLU A 17 -12.26 -23.17 27.13
CA GLU A 17 -13.28 -22.32 26.53
C GLU A 17 -12.62 -21.14 25.83
N ILE A 18 -13.10 -20.84 24.62
CA ILE A 18 -12.86 -19.54 24.00
C ILE A 18 -13.31 -18.46 24.98
N ASP A 19 -12.36 -17.85 25.69
CA ASP A 19 -12.63 -16.61 26.41
C ASP A 19 -12.98 -15.58 25.32
N GLU A 20 -14.27 -15.30 25.21
CA GLU A 20 -14.90 -14.40 24.25
C GLU A 20 -14.58 -12.93 24.57
N GLY A 21 -13.36 -12.68 25.08
CA GLY A 21 -12.85 -11.40 25.55
C GLY A 21 -11.54 -10.94 24.89
N VAL A 22 -10.84 -11.78 24.10
CA VAL A 22 -9.64 -11.36 23.36
C VAL A 22 -9.97 -10.87 21.95
N ARG A 23 -11.05 -10.08 21.83
CA ARG A 23 -11.34 -9.29 20.63
C ARG A 23 -11.42 -7.78 20.88
N ASP A 24 -11.25 -7.35 22.14
CA ASP A 24 -11.54 -5.96 22.55
C ASP A 24 -10.31 -5.18 23.04
N GLU A 25 -9.08 -5.60 22.71
CA GLU A 25 -7.88 -4.74 22.88
C GLU A 25 -6.94 -4.84 21.67
N MET A 26 -7.49 -4.66 20.46
CA MET A 26 -6.76 -3.87 19.47
C MET A 26 -7.26 -2.45 19.71
N ASP A 27 -6.42 -1.59 20.28
CA ASP A 27 -6.70 -0.16 20.42
C ASP A 27 -7.17 0.39 19.07
N GLU A 28 -8.49 0.50 18.89
CA GLU A 28 -9.14 1.11 17.70
C GLU A 28 -8.76 2.59 17.57
N ASP A 29 -8.13 3.19 18.59
CA ASP A 29 -7.78 4.60 18.63
C ASP A 29 -6.41 4.96 17.99
N ILE A 30 -5.54 3.99 17.67
CA ILE A 30 -4.23 4.29 17.02
C ILE A 30 -4.29 4.09 15.49
N GLY A 31 -5.23 3.29 14.98
CA GLY A 31 -5.38 3.04 13.54
C GLY A 31 -5.91 4.26 12.77
N ASP A 32 -6.77 5.05 13.40
CA ASP A 32 -7.46 6.16 12.73
C ASP A 32 -6.61 7.44 12.61
N GLU A 33 -5.62 7.66 13.49
CA GLU A 33 -4.82 8.90 13.45
C GLU A 33 -3.65 8.83 12.45
N ILE A 34 -3.07 7.65 12.20
CA ILE A 34 -1.94 7.49 11.26
C ILE A 34 -2.39 7.44 9.78
N VAL A 35 -3.61 6.97 9.52
CA VAL A 35 -4.18 6.85 8.14
C VAL A 35 -4.71 8.18 7.58
N GLN A 36 -5.00 9.16 8.44
CA GLN A 36 -5.80 10.33 8.08
C GLN A 36 -5.12 11.41 7.22
N HIS A 37 -3.82 11.33 6.93
CA HIS A 37 -3.13 12.49 6.35
C HIS A 37 -2.80 12.43 4.86
N SER A 38 -2.80 11.27 4.18
CA SER A 38 -2.71 11.16 2.70
C SER A 38 -2.82 9.71 2.22
N PRO A 39 -4.04 9.14 2.07
CA PRO A 39 -4.20 7.78 1.52
C PRO A 39 -3.59 7.64 0.12
N ASP A 40 -3.55 8.72 -0.64
CA ASP A 40 -2.97 8.79 -1.99
C ASP A 40 -1.43 8.63 -2.03
N LEU A 41 -0.77 8.63 -0.87
CA LEU A 41 0.67 8.51 -0.74
C LEU A 41 1.16 7.16 -0.21
N ASN A 42 0.26 6.27 0.23
CA ASN A 42 0.66 4.94 0.65
C ASN A 42 0.76 4.00 -0.56
N GLY A 43 1.95 3.94 -1.16
CA GLY A 43 2.23 3.09 -2.31
C GLY A 43 2.04 1.59 -2.07
N LEU A 44 2.10 1.13 -0.82
CA LEU A 44 1.84 -0.27 -0.46
C LEU A 44 0.34 -0.57 -0.47
N ASP A 45 -0.47 0.32 0.11
CA ASP A 45 -1.93 0.23 0.09
C ASP A 45 -2.48 0.32 -1.34
N LEU A 46 -1.95 1.22 -2.17
CA LEU A 46 -2.38 1.38 -3.56
C LEU A 46 -2.04 0.20 -4.48
N GLY A 47 -1.06 -0.62 -4.09
CA GLY A 47 -0.48 -1.66 -4.94
C GLY A 47 -0.66 -3.06 -4.39
N PHE A 48 0.31 -3.49 -3.60
CA PHE A 48 0.44 -4.88 -3.17
C PHE A 48 -0.64 -5.29 -2.17
N PHE A 49 -0.99 -4.43 -1.20
CA PHE A 49 -2.04 -4.77 -0.23
C PHE A 49 -3.43 -4.81 -0.88
N ASN A 50 -3.68 -3.96 -1.86
CA ASN A 50 -4.90 -4.04 -2.67
C ASN A 50 -5.00 -5.37 -3.44
N SER A 51 -3.89 -5.91 -3.96
CA SER A 51 -3.92 -7.23 -4.62
C SER A 51 -4.15 -8.37 -3.63
N LEU A 52 -3.54 -8.30 -2.44
CA LEU A 52 -3.81 -9.27 -1.37
C LEU A 52 -5.26 -9.22 -0.91
N GLN A 53 -5.87 -8.04 -0.83
CA GLN A 53 -7.29 -7.92 -0.48
C GLN A 53 -8.19 -8.54 -1.57
N SER A 54 -7.88 -8.30 -2.84
CA SER A 54 -8.56 -8.98 -3.94
C SER A 54 -8.36 -10.50 -3.91
N LEU A 55 -7.20 -10.98 -3.49
CA LEU A 55 -6.89 -12.40 -3.34
C LEU A 55 -7.74 -13.04 -2.25
N THR A 56 -7.84 -12.39 -1.09
CA THR A 56 -8.68 -12.86 0.03
C THR A 56 -10.16 -12.89 -0.33
N ASP A 57 -10.63 -11.90 -1.09
CA ASP A 57 -12.03 -11.81 -1.55
C ASP A 57 -12.38 -12.91 -2.57
N CYS A 58 -11.41 -13.26 -3.43
CA CYS A 58 -11.61 -14.26 -4.47
C CYS A 58 -11.46 -15.71 -3.99
N LEU A 59 -10.58 -15.98 -3.00
CA LEU A 59 -10.23 -17.36 -2.63
C LEU A 59 -11.02 -17.93 -1.44
N SER A 60 -11.84 -17.14 -0.73
CA SER A 60 -12.60 -17.60 0.45
C SER A 60 -11.74 -18.45 1.39
N LEU A 61 -10.54 -17.96 1.71
CA LEU A 61 -9.51 -18.71 2.42
C LEU A 61 -10.06 -19.19 3.76
N ARG A 62 -10.11 -20.52 3.96
CA ARG A 62 -10.77 -21.13 5.14
C ARG A 62 -9.79 -21.50 6.25
N THR A 63 -8.49 -21.46 5.97
CA THR A 63 -7.44 -21.80 6.93
C THR A 63 -6.27 -20.83 6.87
N LEU A 64 -5.53 -20.71 7.99
CA LEU A 64 -4.31 -19.91 8.06
C LEU A 64 -3.25 -20.38 7.06
N GLN A 65 -3.15 -21.69 6.81
CA GLN A 65 -2.18 -22.25 5.88
C GLN A 65 -2.48 -21.84 4.43
N ASP A 66 -3.75 -21.83 4.04
CA ASP A 66 -4.17 -21.35 2.72
C ASP A 66 -3.85 -19.87 2.54
N LEU A 67 -4.01 -19.07 3.60
CA LEU A 67 -3.65 -17.65 3.60
C LEU A 67 -2.15 -17.44 3.43
N ILE A 68 -1.32 -18.13 4.22
CA ILE A 68 0.15 -18.03 4.12
C ILE A 68 0.60 -18.40 2.70
N LYS A 69 0.06 -19.50 2.17
CA LYS A 69 0.37 -19.93 0.81
C LYS A 69 -0.06 -18.89 -0.23
N GLY A 70 -1.29 -18.39 -0.15
CA GLY A 70 -1.79 -17.38 -1.09
C GLY A 70 -0.95 -16.10 -1.08
N VAL A 71 -0.55 -15.61 0.09
CA VAL A 71 0.32 -14.43 0.21
C VAL A 71 1.68 -14.67 -0.43
N LEU A 72 2.31 -15.82 -0.20
CA LEU A 72 3.60 -16.17 -0.79
C LEU A 72 3.48 -16.31 -2.32
N ASP A 73 2.45 -16.99 -2.80
CA ASP A 73 2.20 -17.18 -4.23
C ASP A 73 1.96 -15.82 -4.92
N GLU A 74 1.17 -14.92 -4.33
CA GLU A 74 0.94 -13.57 -4.87
C GLU A 74 2.21 -12.72 -4.86
N PHE A 75 3.03 -12.82 -3.80
CA PHE A 75 4.30 -12.10 -3.70
C PHE A 75 5.30 -12.56 -4.76
N GLU A 76 5.49 -13.87 -4.93
CA GLU A 76 6.43 -14.44 -5.92
C GLU A 76 5.99 -14.16 -7.35
N ASN A 77 4.68 -14.18 -7.61
CA ASN A 77 4.12 -13.94 -8.94
C ASN A 77 3.73 -12.48 -9.17
N TYR A 78 4.05 -11.56 -8.24
CA TYR A 78 3.63 -10.17 -8.37
C TYR A 78 4.30 -9.51 -9.58
N GLU A 79 3.46 -8.99 -10.47
CA GLU A 79 3.94 -8.46 -11.73
C GLU A 79 4.59 -7.09 -11.55
N VAL A 80 5.89 -7.01 -11.83
CA VAL A 80 6.71 -5.78 -11.68
C VAL A 80 6.09 -4.57 -12.41
N TYR A 81 5.40 -4.79 -13.52
CA TYR A 81 4.74 -3.72 -14.27
C TYR A 81 3.52 -3.14 -13.54
N LYS A 82 2.78 -3.94 -12.75
CA LYS A 82 1.72 -3.43 -11.86
C LYS A 82 2.30 -2.49 -10.82
N LEU A 83 3.42 -2.88 -10.23
CA LEU A 83 4.15 -2.04 -9.26
C LEU A 83 4.61 -0.72 -9.90
N ASN A 84 5.13 -0.77 -11.13
CA ASN A 84 5.50 0.44 -11.87
C ASN A 84 4.30 1.38 -12.07
N ARG A 85 3.12 0.86 -12.42
CA ARG A 85 1.90 1.68 -12.57
C ARG A 85 1.51 2.36 -11.25
N VAL A 86 1.68 1.69 -10.11
CA VAL A 86 1.43 2.26 -8.77
C VAL A 86 2.42 3.37 -8.46
N PHE A 87 3.73 3.15 -8.69
CA PHE A 87 4.74 4.18 -8.50
C PHE A 87 4.52 5.42 -9.38
N LEU A 88 4.07 5.23 -10.62
CA LEU A 88 3.73 6.36 -11.50
C LEU A 88 2.47 7.11 -11.01
N SER A 89 1.49 6.43 -10.42
CA SER A 89 0.37 7.09 -9.73
C SER A 89 0.87 7.95 -8.58
N LEU A 90 1.71 7.38 -7.71
CA LEU A 90 2.27 8.07 -6.56
C LEU A 90 3.04 9.33 -6.96
N GLN A 91 3.92 9.21 -7.95
CA GLN A 91 4.67 10.36 -8.49
C GLN A 91 3.75 11.43 -9.06
N ALA A 92 2.64 11.04 -9.71
CA ALA A 92 1.67 11.99 -10.23
C ALA A 92 0.92 12.71 -9.10
N CYS A 93 0.50 12.00 -8.05
CA CYS A 93 -0.09 12.61 -6.86
C CYS A 93 0.88 13.61 -6.19
N MET A 94 2.16 13.25 -6.05
CA MET A 94 3.18 14.16 -5.52
C MET A 94 3.31 15.45 -6.33
N VAL A 95 3.25 15.38 -7.67
CA VAL A 95 3.26 16.58 -8.53
C VAL A 95 2.01 17.44 -8.29
N GLU A 96 0.84 16.82 -8.14
CA GLU A 96 -0.40 17.55 -7.84
C GLU A 96 -0.40 18.20 -6.47
N ILE A 97 0.16 17.55 -5.44
CA ILE A 97 0.34 18.14 -4.10
C ILE A 97 1.17 19.43 -4.21
N LEU A 98 2.27 19.39 -4.98
CA LEU A 98 3.10 20.57 -5.21
C LEU A 98 2.33 21.68 -5.95
N ASN A 99 1.50 21.33 -6.94
CA ASN A 99 0.61 22.28 -7.63
C ASN A 99 -0.42 22.94 -6.70
N HIS A 100 -0.86 22.22 -5.67
CA HIS A 100 -1.87 22.69 -4.71
C HIS A 100 -1.24 23.22 -3.41
N ALA A 101 0.04 23.59 -3.44
CA ALA A 101 0.77 24.15 -2.31
C ALA A 101 0.69 23.28 -1.04
N GLY A 102 0.68 21.96 -1.19
CA GLY A 102 0.58 21.01 -0.07
C GLY A 102 -0.86 20.67 0.34
N GLY A 103 -1.88 21.24 -0.32
CA GLY A 103 -3.27 20.94 -0.03
C GLY A 103 -3.77 19.61 -0.65
N ASN A 104 -4.83 19.05 -0.05
CA ASN A 104 -5.45 17.79 -0.50
C ASN A 104 -6.57 17.98 -1.53
N GLY A 105 -6.76 19.19 -2.06
CA GLY A 105 -7.85 19.55 -2.98
C GLY A 105 -7.64 19.10 -4.43
N TYR A 106 -6.65 18.25 -4.70
CA TYR A 106 -6.32 17.79 -6.03
C TYR A 106 -7.11 16.53 -6.42
N LYS A 107 -7.22 16.29 -7.73
CA LYS A 107 -7.79 15.04 -8.24
C LYS A 107 -6.67 14.06 -8.51
N ILE A 108 -6.88 12.79 -8.14
CA ILE A 108 -5.93 11.72 -8.45
C ILE A 108 -5.70 11.67 -9.97
N PRO A 109 -4.45 11.79 -10.45
CA PRO A 109 -4.18 11.78 -11.89
C PRO A 109 -4.39 10.39 -12.51
N HIS A 110 -5.44 10.25 -13.31
CA HIS A 110 -5.73 9.03 -14.08
C HIS A 110 -5.05 9.08 -15.46
N ALA A 111 -3.87 8.44 -15.59
CA ALA A 111 -3.03 8.53 -16.79
C ALA A 111 -3.15 7.35 -17.78
N ASN A 112 -4.27 6.61 -17.81
CA ASN A 112 -4.50 5.45 -18.71
C ASN A 112 -3.24 4.57 -18.91
N LYS A 113 -2.56 4.26 -17.79
CA LYS A 113 -1.20 3.72 -17.76
C LYS A 113 -1.09 2.39 -18.50
N GLU A 114 -2.12 1.55 -18.39
CA GLU A 114 -2.24 0.29 -19.13
C GLU A 114 -2.19 0.49 -20.65
N ARG A 115 -2.95 1.46 -21.18
CA ARG A 115 -2.95 1.76 -22.61
C ARG A 115 -1.59 2.27 -23.09
N LEU A 116 -0.94 3.12 -22.29
CA LEU A 116 0.39 3.64 -22.63
C LEU A 116 1.45 2.53 -22.60
N GLU A 117 1.33 1.58 -21.67
CA GLU A 117 2.24 0.43 -21.58
C GLU A 117 2.07 -0.51 -22.77
N ASN A 118 0.83 -0.81 -23.16
CA ASN A 118 0.53 -1.62 -24.36
C ASN A 118 1.06 -0.99 -25.66
N LEU A 119 1.22 0.33 -25.68
CA LEU A 119 1.81 1.08 -26.80
C LEU A 119 3.34 1.24 -26.68
N GLY A 120 3.96 0.76 -25.60
CA GLY A 120 5.39 0.97 -25.32
C GLY A 120 5.77 2.44 -25.05
N MET A 121 4.78 3.27 -24.71
CA MET A 121 4.93 4.71 -24.50
C MET A 121 4.88 5.12 -23.01
N LEU A 122 4.67 4.16 -22.11
CA LEU A 122 4.67 4.45 -20.67
C LEU A 122 6.10 4.79 -20.21
N PRO A 123 6.35 6.00 -19.68
CA PRO A 123 7.66 6.34 -19.18
C PRO A 123 8.00 5.50 -17.94
N PRO A 124 9.28 5.16 -17.71
CA PRO A 124 9.69 4.39 -16.53
C PRO A 124 9.61 5.19 -15.22
N ARG A 125 9.53 6.52 -15.30
CA ARG A 125 9.33 7.44 -14.19
C ARG A 125 8.76 8.77 -14.68
N LEU A 126 8.02 9.46 -13.83
CA LEU A 126 7.62 10.84 -14.05
C LEU A 126 8.69 11.80 -13.52
N THR A 127 8.80 12.95 -14.16
CA THR A 127 9.66 14.05 -13.71
C THR A 127 8.79 15.19 -13.21
N CYS A 128 9.14 15.78 -12.06
CA CYS A 128 8.51 17.00 -11.60
C CYS A 128 8.87 18.16 -12.55
N PRO A 129 7.89 18.87 -13.14
CA PRO A 129 8.19 20.01 -13.99
C PRO A 129 8.92 21.12 -13.20
N PRO A 130 9.95 21.78 -13.76
CA PRO A 130 10.73 22.79 -13.04
C PRO A 130 9.88 23.95 -12.51
N GLU A 131 8.82 24.31 -13.22
CA GLU A 131 7.86 25.36 -12.85
C GLU A 131 7.08 25.00 -11.58
N VAL A 132 6.62 23.75 -11.48
CA VAL A 132 5.91 23.22 -10.31
C VAL A 132 6.82 23.25 -9.09
N TYR A 133 8.07 22.81 -9.26
CA TYR A 133 9.07 22.85 -8.21
C TYR A 133 9.40 24.27 -7.75
N ALA A 134 9.59 25.21 -8.69
CA ALA A 134 9.86 26.61 -8.39
C ALA A 134 8.70 27.27 -7.62
N ASN A 135 7.46 26.99 -8.04
CA ASN A 135 6.27 27.50 -7.35
C ASN A 135 6.13 26.94 -5.94
N ALA A 136 6.40 25.65 -5.75
CA ALA A 136 6.38 25.03 -4.43
C ALA A 136 7.42 25.65 -3.49
N LEU A 137 8.66 25.87 -3.98
CA LEU A 137 9.70 26.56 -3.21
C LEU A 137 9.29 27.99 -2.85
N HIS A 138 8.68 28.73 -3.77
CA HIS A 138 8.18 30.08 -3.52
C HIS A 138 7.12 30.09 -2.41
N ASN A 139 6.14 29.19 -2.50
CA ASN A 139 5.07 29.06 -1.50
C ASN A 139 5.62 28.71 -0.11
N LEU A 140 6.60 27.81 -0.04
CA LEU A 140 7.26 27.45 1.22
C LEU A 140 7.97 28.66 1.85
N GLY A 141 8.71 29.43 1.04
CA GLY A 141 9.39 30.65 1.50
C GLY A 141 8.44 31.77 1.92
N ILE A 142 7.18 31.77 1.46
CA ILE A 142 6.13 32.68 1.96
C ILE A 142 5.61 32.20 3.32
N MET A 143 5.36 30.89 3.49
CA MET A 143 4.85 30.37 4.77
C MET A 143 5.82 30.61 5.93
N GLU A 144 7.13 30.42 5.72
CA GLU A 144 8.15 30.69 6.75
C GLU A 144 8.17 32.16 7.21
N ARG A 145 7.77 33.10 6.36
CA ARG A 145 7.73 34.53 6.67
C ARG A 145 6.43 34.97 7.35
N VAL A 146 5.33 34.24 7.14
CA VAL A 146 4.02 34.53 7.76
C VAL A 146 3.89 33.88 9.14
N ALA A 147 4.72 32.87 9.45
CA ALA A 147 4.79 32.21 10.75
C ALA A 147 5.60 32.97 11.82
N CYS A 148 6.12 34.17 11.51
CA CYS A 148 6.75 35.11 12.46
C CYS A 148 5.76 36.23 12.83
#